data_AF-A0A3S0BMH8-F1
#
_entry.id   AF-A0A3S0BMH8-F1
#
_cell.length_a   1.000
_cell.length_b   1.000
_cell.length_c   1.000
_cell.angle_alpha   90.00
_cell.angle_beta   90.00
_cell.angle_gamma   90.00
#
_symmetry.space_group_name_H-M   'P 1'
#
loop_
_entity.id
_entity.type
_entity.pdbx_description
1 polymer ?
#
loop_
_entity_poly.entity_id
_entity_poly.type
_entity_poly.pdbx_seq_one_letter_code
_entity_poly.pdbx_strand_id
1 'polypeptide(L)'
;MQPRLGIQGPVLAWQDPWSGQVSDEIMRTGTGSIYLSQDPPPDGDKFVEALQGLGADFYVHHMMPGLEGHSALLREMTRSGMDVVLGNEYGNINGPWVEGTNRWDVPDEAIVEAARSGRLIGLLYDEPEHLQINAGQYRKDGWYPHWGATDGLSLEASYQQLVKSVSARTDHVRKLAEKQGLNPAQFPLVSEHVFPVMFHAKARAGMDLCPKVMKESFQALQLGTALGAAKQYGRSMWICADLWGPDIGSWFTRTSGFPGHSPEEFASALRMGYLMGPTHLFAENVDVLLHHQVGGFQKTAYGDVWEQFVKDFVPNHPLSWRHHEASPDIVLIHSDDSNYGQNARLYGNRELEPAESTRSVFAVWHLLSHGSIPAHGSCMHIPGYAFPRHELKQRVTPEQYPLLSGCAELPQTSMHNLFDPVNNAVVFDEHVRDEQLGNPNLIIVAGSRLSAWTLAALTRRAEEGAVVIIAAWLAPADRKQSRRYAGGGVWLVTDDFLSDDVREAAAPYLGTGDCWRQRFGEAEIRFYQGDPTGCTLHAEVSGMLK
;
A
#
# COMPACT_ATOMS: atom_id res chain seq x y z
N MET A 1 17.71 -12.32 -5.16
CA MET A 1 16.77 -13.11 -4.34
C MET A 1 15.40 -12.69 -4.80
N GLN A 2 14.57 -13.63 -5.25
CA GLN A 2 13.25 -13.30 -5.77
C GLN A 2 12.30 -12.87 -4.64
N PRO A 3 11.31 -12.01 -4.92
CA PRO A 3 10.21 -11.73 -4.00
C PRO A 3 9.52 -13.04 -3.60
N ARG A 4 9.08 -13.12 -2.34
CA ARG A 4 8.22 -14.21 -1.87
C ARG A 4 6.78 -13.92 -2.24
N LEU A 5 6.04 -14.95 -2.66
CA LEU A 5 4.67 -14.82 -3.16
C LEU A 5 3.67 -15.40 -2.17
N GLY A 6 2.62 -14.66 -1.83
CA GLY A 6 1.64 -15.11 -0.84
C GLY A 6 0.20 -14.93 -1.25
N ILE A 7 -0.70 -15.51 -0.47
CA ILE A 7 -2.15 -15.37 -0.64
C ILE A 7 -2.77 -15.10 0.72
N GLN A 8 -3.69 -14.14 0.79
CA GLN A 8 -4.45 -13.83 2.00
C GLN A 8 -5.72 -14.68 2.13
N GLY A 9 -6.12 -14.95 3.37
CA GLY A 9 -7.24 -15.81 3.74
C GLY A 9 -8.63 -15.38 3.27
N PRO A 10 -9.61 -16.29 3.39
CA PRO A 10 -10.95 -16.08 2.89
C PRO A 10 -11.75 -15.13 3.79
N VAL A 11 -12.54 -14.23 3.20
CA VAL A 11 -13.43 -13.29 3.94
C VAL A 11 -14.92 -13.49 3.67
N LEU A 12 -15.29 -14.16 2.59
CA LEU A 12 -16.66 -14.42 2.13
C LEU A 12 -16.88 -15.83 1.61
N ALA A 13 -15.88 -16.45 1.01
CA ALA A 13 -16.01 -17.67 0.24
C ALA A 13 -16.41 -18.84 1.15
N TRP A 14 -15.55 -19.26 2.07
CA TRP A 14 -15.85 -20.35 3.01
C TRP A 14 -15.50 -19.94 4.43
N GLN A 15 -15.92 -20.77 5.39
CA GLN A 15 -15.54 -20.61 6.79
C GLN A 15 -14.04 -20.77 6.93
N ASP A 16 -13.43 -20.06 7.87
CA ASP A 16 -12.01 -20.28 8.17
C ASP A 16 -11.76 -21.79 8.44
N PRO A 17 -10.80 -22.44 7.75
CA PRO A 17 -10.62 -23.89 7.83
C PRO A 17 -10.26 -24.41 9.23
N TRP A 18 -9.85 -23.54 10.14
CA TRP A 18 -9.43 -23.88 11.49
C TRP A 18 -10.38 -23.35 12.56
N SER A 19 -11.12 -22.28 12.29
CA SER A 19 -12.10 -21.70 13.22
C SER A 19 -13.55 -22.12 12.95
N GLY A 20 -13.84 -22.65 11.75
CA GLY A 20 -15.15 -23.17 11.37
C GLY A 20 -16.28 -22.14 11.53
N GLN A 21 -17.39 -22.56 12.13
CA GLN A 21 -18.60 -21.74 12.26
C GLN A 21 -18.37 -20.37 12.94
N VAL A 22 -17.41 -20.26 13.86
CA VAL A 22 -17.10 -18.98 14.53
C VAL A 22 -16.76 -17.88 13.53
N SER A 23 -16.16 -18.23 12.40
CA SER A 23 -15.83 -17.27 11.34
C SER A 23 -17.07 -16.65 10.67
N ASP A 24 -18.22 -17.32 10.67
CA ASP A 24 -19.49 -16.79 10.16
C ASP A 24 -20.25 -15.96 11.20
N GLU A 25 -19.80 -15.97 12.47
CA GLU A 25 -20.44 -15.23 13.57
C GLU A 25 -19.87 -13.82 13.76
N ILE A 26 -18.81 -13.48 13.02
CA ILE A 26 -18.13 -12.18 13.10
C ILE A 26 -18.15 -11.45 11.75
N MET A 27 -17.88 -10.15 11.78
CA MET A 27 -17.67 -9.39 10.55
C MET A 27 -16.26 -9.67 10.01
N ARG A 28 -16.17 -10.30 8.85
CA ARG A 28 -14.89 -10.62 8.18
C ARG A 28 -14.48 -9.61 7.11
N THR A 29 -15.27 -8.56 6.90
CA THR A 29 -14.97 -7.50 5.93
C THR A 29 -15.21 -6.14 6.54
N GLY A 30 -14.49 -5.14 6.04
CA GLY A 30 -14.66 -3.74 6.44
C GLY A 30 -16.00 -3.07 6.07
N THR A 31 -16.97 -3.83 5.54
CA THR A 31 -18.29 -3.35 5.12
C THR A 31 -19.27 -3.09 6.27
N GLY A 32 -18.95 -3.55 7.48
CA GLY A 32 -19.82 -3.44 8.66
C GLY A 32 -21.02 -4.39 8.65
N SER A 33 -20.92 -5.50 7.92
CA SER A 33 -21.95 -6.54 7.83
C SER A 33 -21.34 -7.92 8.06
N ILE A 34 -22.12 -8.82 8.66
CA ILE A 34 -21.79 -10.24 8.74
C ILE A 34 -22.27 -10.88 7.44
N TYR A 35 -21.35 -11.53 6.73
CA TYR A 35 -21.66 -12.34 5.56
C TYR A 35 -21.45 -13.81 5.90
N LEU A 36 -22.48 -14.61 5.68
CA LEU A 36 -22.36 -16.05 5.71
C LEU A 36 -21.45 -16.51 4.57
N SER A 37 -20.67 -17.55 4.84
CA SER A 37 -19.88 -18.23 3.84
C SER A 37 -20.72 -18.71 2.66
N GLN A 38 -20.24 -18.45 1.45
CA GLN A 38 -20.92 -18.72 0.19
C GLN A 38 -20.66 -20.13 -0.37
N ASP A 39 -19.56 -20.74 0.04
CA ASP A 39 -19.04 -22.04 -0.37
C ASP A 39 -19.01 -22.99 0.84
N PRO A 40 -19.07 -24.31 0.63
CA PRO A 40 -18.83 -25.28 1.69
C PRO A 40 -17.45 -25.10 2.34
N PRO A 41 -17.27 -25.40 3.64
CA PRO A 41 -15.97 -25.32 4.30
C PRO A 41 -15.00 -26.38 3.76
N PRO A 42 -13.74 -26.03 3.46
CA PRO A 42 -12.68 -26.99 3.18
C PRO A 42 -12.02 -27.49 4.46
N ASP A 43 -11.41 -28.67 4.41
CA ASP A 43 -10.49 -29.12 5.44
C ASP A 43 -9.20 -28.30 5.40
N GLY A 44 -8.58 -28.06 6.55
CA GLY A 44 -7.37 -27.24 6.67
C GLY A 44 -6.18 -27.77 5.84
N ASP A 45 -5.99 -29.09 5.77
CA ASP A 45 -4.94 -29.70 4.94
C ASP A 45 -5.21 -29.49 3.44
N LYS A 46 -6.45 -29.66 3.01
CA LYS A 46 -6.87 -29.43 1.62
C LYS A 46 -6.77 -27.98 1.20
N PHE A 47 -7.07 -27.07 2.12
CA PHE A 47 -6.86 -25.65 1.87
C PHE A 47 -5.38 -25.32 1.66
N VAL A 48 -4.49 -25.82 2.52
CA VAL A 48 -3.05 -25.58 2.36
C VAL A 48 -2.47 -26.26 1.12
N GLU A 49 -2.90 -27.48 0.79
CA GLU A 49 -2.57 -28.14 -0.47
C GLU A 49 -2.97 -27.28 -1.68
N ALA A 50 -4.13 -26.61 -1.64
CA ALA A 50 -4.57 -25.72 -2.70
C ALA A 50 -3.69 -24.46 -2.82
N LEU A 51 -3.32 -23.83 -1.69
CA LEU A 51 -2.40 -22.68 -1.69
C LEU A 51 -1.02 -23.05 -2.25
N GLN A 52 -0.48 -24.21 -1.86
CA GLN A 52 0.77 -24.73 -2.40
C GLN A 52 0.66 -25.08 -3.89
N GLY A 53 -0.50 -25.60 -4.32
CA GLY A 53 -0.80 -25.86 -5.73
C GLY A 53 -0.80 -24.59 -6.60
N LEU A 54 -1.23 -23.46 -6.02
CA LEU A 54 -1.12 -22.12 -6.61
C LEU A 54 0.29 -21.51 -6.52
N GLY A 55 1.24 -22.20 -5.88
CA GLY A 55 2.63 -21.77 -5.75
C GLY A 55 2.85 -20.66 -4.71
N ALA A 56 2.00 -20.56 -3.70
CA ALA A 56 2.22 -19.62 -2.58
C ALA A 56 3.37 -20.09 -1.68
N ASP A 57 4.29 -19.17 -1.35
CA ASP A 57 5.37 -19.33 -0.37
C ASP A 57 4.91 -19.04 1.06
N PHE A 58 3.85 -18.25 1.22
CA PHE A 58 3.29 -17.91 2.52
C PHE A 58 1.79 -17.62 2.47
N TYR A 59 1.17 -17.71 3.64
CA TYR A 59 -0.25 -17.46 3.86
C TYR A 59 -0.45 -16.26 4.78
N VAL A 60 -1.28 -15.29 4.40
CA VAL A 60 -1.70 -14.20 5.30
C VAL A 60 -3.02 -14.59 5.96
N HIS A 61 -2.96 -14.89 7.25
CA HIS A 61 -4.10 -15.30 8.04
C HIS A 61 -4.61 -14.14 8.90
N HIS A 62 -5.82 -13.67 8.64
CA HIS A 62 -6.49 -12.75 9.56
C HIS A 62 -7.01 -13.51 10.77
N MET A 63 -6.50 -13.15 11.94
CA MET A 63 -6.74 -13.89 13.16
C MET A 63 -8.14 -13.67 13.70
N MET A 64 -8.82 -14.76 14.09
CA MET A 64 -10.01 -14.64 14.92
C MET A 64 -9.66 -13.95 16.24
N PRO A 65 -10.44 -12.95 16.69
CA PRO A 65 -10.07 -12.19 17.89
C PRO A 65 -10.09 -13.02 19.18
N GLY A 66 -10.88 -14.09 19.22
CA GLY A 66 -10.91 -15.08 20.32
C GLY A 66 -9.86 -16.18 20.20
N LEU A 67 -8.98 -16.11 19.19
CA LEU A 67 -7.91 -17.07 18.88
C LEU A 67 -8.40 -18.46 18.46
N GLU A 68 -9.68 -18.58 18.08
CA GLU A 68 -10.25 -19.84 17.59
C GLU A 68 -9.48 -20.32 16.36
N GLY A 69 -9.05 -21.58 16.38
CA GLY A 69 -8.29 -22.19 15.28
C GLY A 69 -6.79 -21.90 15.28
N HIS A 70 -6.27 -20.92 16.05
CA HIS A 70 -4.87 -20.48 16.00
C HIS A 70 -3.85 -21.62 16.13
N SER A 71 -3.92 -22.42 17.19
CA SER A 71 -2.98 -23.54 17.35
C SER A 71 -3.16 -24.64 16.31
N ALA A 72 -4.37 -24.81 15.75
CA ALA A 72 -4.62 -25.78 14.69
C ALA A 72 -3.99 -25.32 13.36
N LEU A 73 -4.17 -24.04 13.01
CA LEU A 73 -3.47 -23.37 11.93
C LEU A 73 -1.96 -23.57 12.04
N LEU A 74 -1.35 -23.25 13.20
CA LEU A 74 0.10 -23.34 13.34
C LEU A 74 0.64 -24.77 13.22
N ARG A 75 -0.09 -25.77 13.74
CA ARG A 75 0.26 -27.19 13.51
C ARG A 75 0.23 -27.53 12.03
N GLU A 76 -0.78 -27.04 11.32
CA GLU A 76 -0.95 -27.26 9.90
C GLU A 76 0.15 -26.57 9.06
N MET A 77 0.47 -25.31 9.36
CA MET A 77 1.60 -24.58 8.76
C MET A 77 2.93 -25.30 9.01
N THR A 78 3.15 -25.80 10.23
CA THR A 78 4.36 -26.56 10.58
C THR A 78 4.46 -27.86 9.78
N ARG A 79 3.34 -28.60 9.68
CA ARG A 79 3.25 -29.89 8.99
C ARG A 79 3.46 -29.76 7.48
N SER A 80 2.81 -28.78 6.86
CA SER A 80 2.88 -28.51 5.42
C SER A 80 4.14 -27.77 5.01
N GLY A 81 4.78 -27.09 5.95
CA GLY A 81 5.95 -26.25 5.72
C GLY A 81 5.64 -24.86 5.14
N MET A 82 4.37 -24.45 5.17
CA MET A 82 3.93 -23.12 4.75
C MET A 82 4.29 -22.07 5.81
N ASP A 83 4.83 -20.93 5.38
CA ASP A 83 5.05 -19.79 6.27
C ASP A 83 3.78 -18.96 6.43
N VAL A 84 3.66 -18.25 7.55
CA VAL A 84 2.44 -17.53 7.93
C VAL A 84 2.72 -16.09 8.36
N VAL A 85 1.84 -15.20 7.93
CA VAL A 85 1.71 -13.83 8.43
C VAL A 85 0.42 -13.77 9.23
N LEU A 86 0.49 -13.22 10.44
CA LEU A 86 -0.71 -12.98 11.25
C LEU A 86 -1.22 -11.57 10.99
N GLY A 87 -2.36 -11.46 10.33
CA GLY A 87 -3.08 -10.22 10.07
C GLY A 87 -4.11 -9.92 11.17
N ASN A 88 -4.39 -8.63 11.39
CA ASN A 88 -5.31 -8.19 12.43
C ASN A 88 -6.66 -7.65 11.93
N GLU A 89 -7.03 -7.82 10.66
CA GLU A 89 -8.26 -7.24 10.10
C GLU A 89 -9.50 -7.62 10.92
N TYR A 90 -9.73 -8.91 11.19
CA TYR A 90 -10.89 -9.37 11.97
C TYR A 90 -10.89 -8.80 13.40
N GLY A 91 -9.71 -8.68 14.01
CA GLY A 91 -9.53 -8.00 15.28
C GLY A 91 -9.90 -6.52 15.24
N ASN A 92 -9.42 -5.78 14.23
CA ASN A 92 -9.73 -4.36 14.07
C ASN A 92 -11.24 -4.13 13.89
N ILE A 93 -11.91 -5.02 13.18
CA ILE A 93 -13.34 -4.93 12.92
C ILE A 93 -14.16 -5.25 14.17
N ASN A 94 -13.81 -6.31 14.90
CA ASN A 94 -14.69 -6.89 15.94
C ASN A 94 -14.23 -6.62 17.39
N GLY A 95 -12.98 -6.19 17.59
CA GLY A 95 -12.36 -6.07 18.91
C GLY A 95 -11.96 -7.43 19.51
N PRO A 96 -11.46 -7.47 20.76
CA PRO A 96 -11.40 -6.36 21.71
C PRO A 96 -10.33 -5.32 21.35
N TRP A 97 -10.73 -4.06 21.26
CA TRP A 97 -9.79 -3.00 20.91
C TRP A 97 -8.90 -2.60 22.09
N VAL A 98 -7.68 -2.17 21.78
CA VAL A 98 -6.81 -1.47 22.72
C VAL A 98 -7.53 -0.21 23.21
N GLU A 99 -7.53 0.00 24.53
CA GLU A 99 -8.23 1.10 25.17
C GLU A 99 -7.91 2.46 24.50
N GLY A 100 -8.97 3.22 24.21
CA GLY A 100 -8.85 4.52 23.55
C GLY A 100 -8.61 4.48 22.03
N THR A 101 -8.60 3.30 21.40
CA THR A 101 -8.36 3.14 19.96
C THR A 101 -9.40 2.22 19.30
N ASN A 102 -9.35 2.09 17.98
CA ASN A 102 -10.05 1.06 17.20
C ASN A 102 -9.11 -0.09 16.76
N ARG A 103 -7.93 -0.19 17.39
CA ARG A 103 -6.89 -1.15 17.03
C ARG A 103 -7.04 -2.43 17.83
N TRP A 104 -6.87 -3.58 17.19
CA TRP A 104 -6.60 -4.84 17.87
C TRP A 104 -5.14 -5.24 17.67
N ASP A 105 -4.49 -5.60 18.77
CA ASP A 105 -3.12 -6.08 18.77
C ASP A 105 -3.14 -7.61 18.93
N VAL A 106 -2.40 -8.33 18.07
CA VAL A 106 -2.20 -9.77 18.24
C VAL A 106 -1.66 -10.03 19.66
N PRO A 107 -2.30 -10.91 20.45
CA PRO A 107 -1.86 -11.22 21.82
C PRO A 107 -0.44 -11.76 21.88
N ASP A 108 0.29 -11.41 22.93
CA ASP A 108 1.71 -11.75 23.08
C ASP A 108 1.93 -13.28 23.05
N GLU A 109 1.05 -14.05 23.69
CA GLU A 109 1.08 -15.51 23.69
C GLU A 109 0.91 -16.10 22.29
N ALA A 110 0.05 -15.51 21.47
CA ALA A 110 -0.20 -15.95 20.10
C ALA A 110 1.00 -15.65 19.19
N ILE A 111 1.62 -14.46 19.35
CA ILE A 111 2.88 -14.11 18.67
C ILE A 111 3.97 -15.11 19.04
N VAL A 112 4.14 -15.41 20.32
CA VAL A 112 5.19 -16.32 20.81
C VAL A 112 4.96 -17.75 20.32
N GLU A 113 3.72 -18.23 20.33
CA GLU A 113 3.38 -19.55 19.79
C GLU A 113 3.71 -19.64 18.30
N ALA A 114 3.28 -18.64 17.52
CA ALA A 114 3.53 -18.60 16.08
C ALA A 114 5.03 -18.48 15.77
N ALA A 115 5.77 -17.64 16.49
CA ALA A 115 7.21 -17.51 16.28
C ALA A 115 7.97 -18.80 16.64
N ARG A 116 7.56 -19.51 17.71
CA ARG A 116 8.15 -20.81 18.09
C ARG A 116 7.85 -21.94 17.11
N SER A 117 6.79 -21.82 16.31
CA SER A 117 6.55 -22.78 15.21
C SER A 117 7.65 -22.72 14.14
N GLY A 118 8.42 -21.63 14.08
CA GLY A 118 9.42 -21.38 13.04
C GLY A 118 8.82 -20.96 11.70
N ARG A 119 7.50 -20.72 11.63
CA ARG A 119 6.76 -20.35 10.40
C ARG A 119 6.29 -18.91 10.35
N LEU A 120 6.32 -18.17 11.47
CA LEU A 120 5.91 -16.76 11.48
C LEU A 120 6.92 -15.88 10.74
N ILE A 121 6.44 -15.13 9.74
CA ILE A 121 7.28 -14.24 8.92
C ILE A 121 6.84 -12.77 8.96
N GLY A 122 5.75 -12.45 9.66
CA GLY A 122 5.27 -11.07 9.77
C GLY A 122 4.02 -10.94 10.63
N LEU A 123 3.80 -9.74 11.15
CA LEU A 123 2.59 -9.30 11.83
C LEU A 123 2.00 -8.13 11.03
N LEU A 124 0.91 -8.37 10.31
CA LEU A 124 0.32 -7.40 9.41
C LEU A 124 -0.78 -6.61 10.11
N TYR A 125 -0.62 -5.29 10.10
CA TYR A 125 -1.68 -4.35 10.47
C TYR A 125 -2.39 -3.93 9.20
N ASP A 126 -3.67 -4.30 9.10
CA ASP A 126 -4.54 -4.01 7.98
C ASP A 126 -4.96 -2.53 7.99
N GLU A 127 -4.57 -1.82 6.93
CA GLU A 127 -4.91 -0.42 6.64
C GLU A 127 -4.82 0.59 7.82
N PRO A 128 -3.80 0.59 8.69
CA PRO A 128 -3.86 1.38 9.92
C PRO A 128 -3.80 2.90 9.71
N GLU A 129 -3.42 3.42 8.53
CA GLU A 129 -3.59 4.84 8.18
C GLU A 129 -5.05 5.15 7.85
N HIS A 130 -5.73 4.23 7.16
CA HIS A 130 -7.15 4.35 6.90
C HIS A 130 -7.92 4.38 8.22
N LEU A 131 -7.60 3.46 9.14
CA LEU A 131 -8.22 3.41 10.47
C LEU A 131 -7.78 4.54 11.42
N GLN A 132 -6.68 5.23 11.13
CA GLN A 132 -6.32 6.47 11.82
C GLN A 132 -7.20 7.63 11.32
N ILE A 133 -7.31 7.83 10.01
CA ILE A 133 -8.04 8.98 9.41
C ILE A 133 -9.55 8.79 9.52
N ASN A 134 -10.02 7.58 9.26
CA ASN A 134 -11.43 7.19 9.26
C ASN A 134 -11.73 6.33 10.50
N ALA A 135 -11.41 6.84 11.69
CA ALA A 135 -11.48 6.08 12.94
C ALA A 135 -12.85 5.44 13.23
N GLY A 136 -13.93 6.04 12.73
CA GLY A 136 -15.30 5.51 12.82
C GLY A 136 -15.67 4.47 11.75
N GLN A 137 -14.70 3.95 10.97
CA GLN A 137 -14.96 3.02 9.86
C GLN A 137 -15.56 1.70 10.36
N TYR A 138 -14.97 1.07 11.38
CA TYR A 138 -15.48 -0.18 11.96
C TYR A 138 -16.19 0.03 13.29
N ARG A 139 -15.51 0.70 14.21
CA ARG A 139 -16.02 0.99 15.55
C ARG A 139 -17.01 2.17 15.51
N LYS A 140 -18.29 1.92 15.81
CA LYS A 140 -19.39 2.91 15.67
C LYS A 140 -19.80 3.61 16.97
N ASP A 141 -19.28 3.18 18.12
CA ASP A 141 -19.58 3.74 19.45
C ASP A 141 -18.77 5.02 19.78
N GLY A 142 -17.85 5.45 18.90
CA GLY A 142 -17.12 6.70 19.07
C GLY A 142 -16.04 6.92 18.01
N TRP A 143 -15.20 7.94 18.24
CA TRP A 143 -14.07 8.29 17.39
C TRP A 143 -12.77 7.90 18.08
N TYR A 144 -12.21 6.76 17.67
CA TYR A 144 -11.05 6.16 18.33
C TYR A 144 -9.94 5.88 17.31
N PRO A 145 -9.09 6.86 16.99
CA PRO A 145 -8.06 6.66 15.99
C PRO A 145 -7.08 5.53 16.35
N HIS A 146 -6.63 4.80 15.35
CA HIS A 146 -5.90 3.54 15.48
C HIS A 146 -4.61 3.62 16.33
N TRP A 147 -3.87 4.72 16.20
CA TRP A 147 -2.64 4.99 16.94
C TRP A 147 -2.82 6.03 18.05
N GLY A 148 -4.07 6.25 18.46
CA GLY A 148 -4.44 7.15 19.55
C GLY A 148 -4.97 8.49 19.09
N ALA A 149 -5.70 9.14 19.99
CA ALA A 149 -6.34 10.42 19.74
C ALA A 149 -5.32 11.53 19.46
N THR A 150 -5.65 12.36 18.47
CA THR A 150 -4.84 13.51 18.05
C THR A 150 -5.59 14.83 18.15
N ASP A 151 -6.90 14.82 18.41
CA ASP A 151 -7.70 16.04 18.64
C ASP A 151 -7.08 16.94 19.73
N GLY A 152 -7.16 18.26 19.54
CA GLY A 152 -6.52 19.25 20.42
C GLY A 152 -5.01 19.40 20.26
N LEU A 153 -4.35 18.54 19.47
CA LEU A 153 -2.92 18.65 19.18
C LEU A 153 -2.67 19.54 17.95
N SER A 154 -1.49 20.17 17.90
CA SER A 154 -0.98 20.77 16.67
C SER A 154 -0.65 19.68 15.63
N LEU A 155 -0.43 20.08 14.37
CA LEU A 155 -0.04 19.16 13.30
C LEU A 155 1.24 18.37 13.64
N GLU A 156 2.27 19.07 14.10
CA GLU A 156 3.53 18.45 14.54
C GLU A 156 3.31 17.52 15.73
N ALA A 157 2.53 17.95 16.74
CA ALA A 157 2.25 17.11 17.90
C ALA A 157 1.42 15.86 17.53
N SER A 158 0.52 15.96 16.55
CA SER A 158 -0.25 14.83 16.01
C SER A 158 0.67 13.81 15.32
N TYR A 159 1.60 14.28 14.49
CA TYR A 159 2.63 13.44 13.87
C TYR A 159 3.49 12.73 14.93
N GLN A 160 4.02 13.47 15.90
CA GLN A 160 4.85 12.90 16.97
C GLN A 160 4.09 11.88 17.82
N GLN A 161 2.82 12.12 18.10
CA GLN A 161 1.97 11.17 18.83
C GLN A 161 1.80 9.86 18.04
N LEU A 162 1.54 9.94 16.72
CA LEU A 162 1.44 8.76 15.86
C LEU A 162 2.74 7.97 15.83
N VAL A 163 3.87 8.63 15.54
CA VAL A 163 5.20 7.99 15.48
C VAL A 163 5.53 7.32 16.81
N LYS A 164 5.25 8.00 17.94
CA LYS A 164 5.48 7.46 19.28
C LYS A 164 4.65 6.20 19.54
N SER A 165 3.36 6.21 19.20
CA SER A 165 2.47 5.06 19.40
C SER A 165 2.90 3.84 18.57
N VAL A 166 3.22 4.04 17.29
CA VAL A 166 3.70 2.97 16.40
C VAL A 166 5.04 2.43 16.88
N SER A 167 5.96 3.32 17.29
CA SER A 167 7.26 2.93 17.83
C SER A 167 7.13 2.13 19.13
N ALA A 168 6.21 2.51 20.02
CA ALA A 168 5.94 1.76 21.24
C ALA A 168 5.48 0.32 20.95
N ARG A 169 4.62 0.12 19.94
CA ARG A 169 4.17 -1.23 19.55
C ARG A 169 5.30 -2.03 18.89
N THR A 170 6.10 -1.42 18.03
CA THR A 170 7.26 -2.07 17.41
C THR A 170 8.28 -2.49 18.46
N ASP A 171 8.60 -1.60 19.41
CA ASP A 171 9.51 -1.89 20.51
C ASP A 171 8.98 -2.98 21.44
N HIS A 172 7.66 -3.03 21.66
CA HIS A 172 7.02 -4.08 22.46
C HIS A 172 7.22 -5.46 21.82
N VAL A 173 6.88 -5.61 20.54
CA VAL A 173 7.06 -6.88 19.81
C VAL A 173 8.53 -7.28 19.75
N ARG A 174 9.45 -6.32 19.53
CA ARG A 174 10.89 -6.58 19.56
C ARG A 174 11.34 -7.13 20.92
N LYS A 175 10.97 -6.47 22.02
CA LYS A 175 11.32 -6.89 23.39
C LYS A 175 10.70 -8.24 23.74
N LEU A 176 9.48 -8.52 23.27
CA LEU A 176 8.83 -9.81 23.44
C LEU A 176 9.65 -10.92 22.76
N ALA A 177 10.06 -10.71 21.50
CA ALA A 177 10.91 -11.65 20.78
C ALA A 177 12.25 -11.90 21.49
N GLU A 178 12.95 -10.83 21.87
CA GLU A 178 14.24 -10.89 22.57
C GLU A 178 14.13 -11.67 23.89
N LYS A 179 13.08 -11.41 24.69
CA LYS A 179 12.81 -12.12 25.95
C LYS A 179 12.61 -13.62 25.75
N GLN A 180 12.13 -14.03 24.57
CA GLN A 180 11.92 -15.43 24.22
C GLN A 180 13.12 -16.06 23.47
N GLY A 181 14.21 -15.31 23.27
CA GLY A 181 15.38 -15.79 22.50
C GLY A 181 15.11 -15.93 21.00
N LEU A 182 14.12 -15.21 20.48
CA LEU A 182 13.73 -15.21 19.06
C LEU A 182 14.38 -14.01 18.35
N ASN A 183 14.57 -14.12 17.03
CA ASN A 183 15.08 -13.00 16.23
C ASN A 183 13.92 -12.09 15.80
N PRO A 184 13.81 -10.85 16.33
CA PRO A 184 12.71 -9.94 15.98
C PRO A 184 12.68 -9.55 14.49
N ALA A 185 13.80 -9.66 13.77
CA ALA A 185 13.84 -9.37 12.34
C ALA A 185 13.15 -10.44 11.48
N GLN A 186 12.79 -11.60 12.05
CA GLN A 186 12.09 -12.66 11.30
C GLN A 186 10.61 -12.37 11.09
N PHE A 187 9.99 -11.54 11.94
CA PHE A 187 8.56 -11.23 11.89
C PHE A 187 8.33 -9.74 12.17
N PRO A 188 8.68 -8.85 11.22
CA PRO A 188 8.46 -7.43 11.39
C PRO A 188 6.96 -7.12 11.53
N LEU A 189 6.66 -5.97 12.13
CA LEU A 189 5.35 -5.36 11.97
C LEU A 189 5.27 -4.76 10.57
N VAL A 190 4.25 -5.12 9.82
CA VAL A 190 3.99 -4.64 8.47
C VAL A 190 2.74 -3.77 8.50
N SER A 191 2.81 -2.58 7.92
CA SER A 191 1.62 -1.78 7.70
C SER A 191 1.16 -1.94 6.28
N GLU A 192 -0.07 -2.39 6.09
CA GLU A 192 -0.75 -2.32 4.81
C GLU A 192 -1.32 -0.91 4.59
N HIS A 193 -1.35 -0.41 3.35
CA HIS A 193 -1.79 0.94 3.04
C HIS A 193 -2.73 0.98 1.83
N VAL A 194 -3.92 1.53 2.04
CA VAL A 194 -4.87 1.93 0.99
C VAL A 194 -4.41 3.23 0.38
N PHE A 195 -4.09 4.20 1.24
CA PHE A 195 -3.83 5.58 0.85
C PHE A 195 -2.35 5.92 0.92
N PRO A 196 -1.87 6.83 0.06
CA PRO A 196 -0.47 7.22 0.00
C PRO A 196 -0.12 8.29 1.05
N VAL A 197 -0.40 7.96 2.31
CA VAL A 197 -0.20 8.83 3.47
C VAL A 197 0.37 8.01 4.64
N MET A 198 1.12 8.66 5.51
CA MET A 198 1.73 8.08 6.71
C MET A 198 2.77 6.97 6.44
N PHE A 199 3.21 6.78 5.19
CA PHE A 199 4.24 5.79 4.86
C PHE A 199 5.54 6.08 5.60
N HIS A 200 6.03 7.32 5.55
CA HIS A 200 7.27 7.73 6.22
C HIS A 200 7.10 7.73 7.73
N ALA A 201 5.96 8.18 8.25
CA ALA A 201 5.66 8.15 9.68
C ALA A 201 5.76 6.72 10.25
N LYS A 202 5.14 5.73 9.58
CA LYS A 202 5.17 4.32 10.02
C LYS A 202 6.55 3.68 9.80
N ALA A 203 7.21 3.96 8.68
CA ALA A 203 8.56 3.46 8.40
C ALA A 203 9.59 3.96 9.42
N ARG A 204 9.54 5.26 9.74
CA ARG A 204 10.35 5.89 10.78
C ARG A 204 10.11 5.23 12.14
N ALA A 205 8.85 4.95 12.45
CA ALA A 205 8.45 4.39 13.72
C ALA A 205 8.78 2.89 13.88
N GLY A 206 9.13 2.18 12.81
CA GLY A 206 9.60 0.80 12.93
C GLY A 206 8.99 -0.22 11.98
N MET A 207 7.91 0.12 11.28
CA MET A 207 7.16 -0.84 10.47
C MET A 207 7.76 -1.00 9.08
N ASP A 208 7.65 -2.21 8.55
CA ASP A 208 7.77 -2.46 7.11
C ASP A 208 6.49 -2.00 6.40
N LEU A 209 6.59 -1.69 5.12
CA LEU A 209 5.51 -1.03 4.36
C LEU A 209 4.90 -1.98 3.35
N CYS A 210 3.58 -1.92 3.18
CA CYS A 210 2.85 -2.73 2.21
C CYS A 210 1.80 -1.87 1.49
N PRO A 211 2.17 -1.07 0.47
CA PRO A 211 1.20 -0.45 -0.43
C PRO A 211 0.27 -1.50 -1.05
N LYS A 212 -1.04 -1.23 -1.03
CA LYS A 212 -2.02 -1.92 -1.86
C LYS A 212 -1.96 -1.35 -3.28
N VAL A 213 -1.74 -2.20 -4.28
CA VAL A 213 -1.91 -1.86 -5.69
C VAL A 213 -3.31 -2.26 -6.15
N MET A 214 -3.78 -1.71 -7.27
CA MET A 214 -5.18 -1.80 -7.73
C MET A 214 -6.21 -1.16 -6.80
N LYS A 215 -5.83 -0.69 -5.61
CA LYS A 215 -6.75 -0.01 -4.72
C LYS A 215 -7.15 1.38 -5.21
N GLU A 216 -7.92 2.14 -4.41
CA GLU A 216 -8.39 3.48 -4.79
C GLU A 216 -7.30 4.57 -4.97
N SER A 217 -6.01 4.24 -5.11
CA SER A 217 -4.88 5.18 -5.21
C SER A 217 -4.20 5.15 -6.59
N PHE A 218 -3.53 6.24 -6.95
CA PHE A 218 -2.73 6.33 -8.19
C PHE A 218 -1.42 5.56 -8.05
N GLN A 219 -1.13 4.62 -8.95
CA GLN A 219 -0.10 3.59 -8.71
C GLN A 219 1.32 4.17 -8.67
N ALA A 220 1.65 5.08 -9.60
CA ALA A 220 2.96 5.74 -9.62
C ALA A 220 3.22 6.55 -8.34
N LEU A 221 2.18 7.20 -7.81
CA LEU A 221 2.23 7.98 -6.58
C LEU A 221 2.38 7.08 -5.35
N GLN A 222 1.53 6.06 -5.22
CA GLN A 222 1.53 5.10 -4.11
C GLN A 222 2.90 4.41 -4.00
N LEU A 223 3.39 3.85 -5.11
CA LEU A 223 4.65 3.10 -5.13
C LEU A 223 5.87 4.01 -5.00
N GLY A 224 5.87 5.19 -5.65
CA GLY A 224 6.94 6.18 -5.48
C GLY A 224 7.09 6.66 -4.03
N THR A 225 5.96 6.79 -3.33
CA THR A 225 5.92 7.14 -1.89
C THR A 225 6.45 6.00 -1.01
N ALA A 226 5.95 4.78 -1.22
CA ALA A 226 6.38 3.61 -0.46
C ALA A 226 7.88 3.29 -0.67
N LEU A 227 8.37 3.37 -1.92
CA LEU A 227 9.78 3.15 -2.26
C LEU A 227 10.69 4.09 -1.48
N GLY A 228 10.36 5.37 -1.45
CA GLY A 228 11.20 6.36 -0.80
C GLY A 228 11.14 6.29 0.72
N ALA A 229 9.99 6.00 1.31
CA ALA A 229 9.87 5.73 2.75
C ALA A 229 10.68 4.48 3.16
N ALA A 230 10.59 3.39 2.39
CA ALA A 230 11.36 2.18 2.62
C ALA A 230 12.86 2.43 2.52
N LYS A 231 13.30 3.13 1.46
CA LYS A 231 14.71 3.50 1.25
C LYS A 231 15.24 4.42 2.36
N GLN A 232 14.48 5.43 2.76
CA GLN A 232 14.89 6.40 3.76
C GLN A 232 15.11 5.76 5.14
N TYR A 233 14.25 4.82 5.52
CA TYR A 233 14.29 4.23 6.86
C TYR A 233 14.85 2.81 6.91
N GLY A 234 15.36 2.29 5.79
CA GLY A 234 15.92 0.95 5.69
C GLY A 234 14.90 -0.14 6.02
N ARG A 235 13.66 0.05 5.55
CA ARG A 235 12.54 -0.89 5.75
C ARG A 235 12.33 -1.77 4.54
N SER A 236 11.72 -2.93 4.76
CA SER A 236 11.25 -3.74 3.64
C SER A 236 10.02 -3.11 2.99
N MET A 237 9.92 -3.26 1.67
CA MET A 237 8.69 -3.00 0.94
C MET A 237 8.04 -4.32 0.54
N TRP A 238 6.82 -4.53 1.00
CA TRP A 238 5.88 -5.56 0.58
C TRP A 238 4.87 -4.94 -0.40
N ILE A 239 4.11 -5.75 -1.12
CA ILE A 239 3.00 -5.27 -1.96
C ILE A 239 1.81 -6.21 -1.78
N CYS A 240 0.62 -5.64 -1.62
CA CYS A 240 -0.64 -6.34 -1.71
C CYS A 240 -1.32 -6.01 -3.03
N ALA A 241 -1.65 -7.02 -3.85
CA ALA A 241 -2.56 -6.87 -4.97
C ALA A 241 -3.99 -6.99 -4.46
N ASP A 242 -4.60 -5.82 -4.23
CA ASP A 242 -5.92 -5.69 -3.61
C ASP A 242 -7.01 -5.94 -4.65
N LEU A 243 -7.97 -6.78 -4.30
CA LEU A 243 -9.04 -7.19 -5.22
C LEU A 243 -10.36 -6.47 -4.87
N TRP A 244 -10.42 -5.72 -3.78
CA TRP A 244 -11.53 -4.84 -3.46
C TRP A 244 -11.39 -3.50 -4.21
N GLY A 245 -12.30 -3.25 -5.14
CA GLY A 245 -12.22 -2.10 -6.03
C GLY A 245 -13.55 -1.40 -6.24
N PRO A 246 -13.55 -0.28 -6.98
CA PRO A 246 -14.76 0.47 -7.26
C PRO A 246 -15.52 -0.04 -8.50
N ASP A 247 -14.89 -0.79 -9.41
CA ASP A 247 -15.48 -1.19 -10.69
C ASP A 247 -16.26 -2.52 -10.61
N ILE A 248 -16.87 -2.89 -11.73
CA ILE A 248 -17.74 -4.06 -11.91
C ILE A 248 -17.55 -4.61 -13.34
N GLY A 249 -18.00 -5.83 -13.61
CA GLY A 249 -18.00 -6.35 -14.96
C GLY A 249 -18.50 -7.78 -15.08
N SER A 250 -18.18 -8.39 -16.23
CA SER A 250 -18.60 -9.75 -16.59
C SER A 250 -17.59 -10.80 -16.12
N TRP A 251 -17.27 -10.79 -14.83
CA TRP A 251 -16.33 -11.71 -14.20
C TRP A 251 -16.91 -12.26 -12.89
N PHE A 252 -16.29 -13.31 -12.36
CA PHE A 252 -16.67 -13.92 -11.09
C PHE A 252 -16.69 -12.88 -9.95
N THR A 253 -17.82 -12.74 -9.24
CA THR A 253 -18.00 -11.69 -8.21
C THR A 253 -18.60 -12.25 -6.93
N ARG A 254 -17.89 -12.07 -5.80
CA ARG A 254 -18.29 -12.51 -4.46
C ARG A 254 -19.24 -11.54 -3.76
N THR A 255 -19.06 -10.25 -3.98
CA THR A 255 -19.98 -9.20 -3.53
C THR A 255 -19.73 -7.94 -4.34
N SER A 256 -20.57 -6.94 -4.19
CA SER A 256 -20.39 -5.64 -4.85
C SER A 256 -19.03 -5.03 -4.52
N GLY A 257 -18.16 -4.91 -5.52
CA GLY A 257 -16.80 -4.38 -5.39
C GLY A 257 -15.74 -5.43 -5.06
N PHE A 258 -16.07 -6.73 -5.08
CA PHE A 258 -15.11 -7.80 -4.83
C PHE A 258 -15.35 -9.05 -5.70
N PRO A 259 -14.48 -9.31 -6.70
CA PRO A 259 -13.40 -8.44 -7.12
C PRO A 259 -13.96 -7.18 -7.82
N GLY A 260 -13.37 -6.02 -7.53
CA GLY A 260 -13.67 -4.74 -8.19
C GLY A 260 -12.77 -4.45 -9.39
N HIS A 261 -12.05 -5.47 -9.87
CA HIS A 261 -11.01 -5.39 -10.91
C HIS A 261 -11.20 -6.52 -11.91
N SER A 262 -10.87 -6.27 -13.17
CA SER A 262 -10.88 -7.33 -14.20
C SER A 262 -9.70 -8.31 -14.01
N PRO A 263 -9.80 -9.56 -14.52
CA PRO A 263 -8.66 -10.48 -14.54
C PRO A 263 -7.42 -9.91 -15.26
N GLU A 264 -7.61 -9.15 -16.34
CA GLU A 264 -6.53 -8.56 -17.15
C GLU A 264 -5.77 -7.47 -16.40
N GLU A 265 -6.49 -6.65 -15.67
CA GLU A 265 -5.92 -5.62 -14.80
C GLU A 265 -5.19 -6.26 -13.61
N PHE A 266 -5.77 -7.29 -12.98
CA PHE A 266 -5.10 -8.07 -11.94
C PHE A 266 -3.78 -8.66 -12.44
N ALA A 267 -3.77 -9.22 -13.66
CA ALA A 267 -2.55 -9.73 -14.29
C ALA A 267 -1.49 -8.63 -14.46
N SER A 268 -1.91 -7.43 -14.88
CA SER A 268 -1.01 -6.29 -15.09
C SER A 268 -0.44 -5.75 -13.78
N ALA A 269 -1.27 -5.66 -12.74
CA ALA A 269 -0.85 -5.21 -11.42
C ALA A 269 0.10 -6.19 -10.71
N LEU A 270 -0.11 -7.50 -10.83
CA LEU A 270 0.83 -8.51 -10.32
C LEU A 270 2.23 -8.32 -10.93
N ARG A 271 2.30 -8.13 -12.25
CA ARG A 271 3.55 -7.88 -12.98
C ARG A 271 4.20 -6.56 -12.57
N MET A 272 3.41 -5.48 -12.49
CA MET A 272 3.84 -4.17 -12.03
C MET A 272 4.43 -4.26 -10.61
N GLY A 273 3.69 -4.83 -9.67
CA GLY A 273 4.13 -5.01 -8.28
C GLY A 273 5.41 -5.83 -8.20
N TYR A 274 5.50 -6.94 -8.94
CA TYR A 274 6.71 -7.76 -8.98
C TYR A 274 7.93 -6.97 -9.46
N LEU A 275 7.80 -6.22 -10.56
CA LEU A 275 8.89 -5.46 -11.15
C LEU A 275 9.42 -4.35 -10.23
N MET A 276 8.65 -3.89 -9.24
CA MET A 276 9.13 -2.96 -8.21
C MET A 276 10.13 -3.59 -7.22
N GLY A 277 10.42 -4.89 -7.33
CA GLY A 277 11.39 -5.61 -6.50
C GLY A 277 11.06 -5.63 -5.00
N PRO A 278 9.80 -5.90 -4.59
CA PRO A 278 9.45 -6.01 -3.17
C PRO A 278 10.11 -7.23 -2.53
N THR A 279 10.12 -7.29 -1.20
CA THR A 279 10.51 -8.51 -0.48
C THR A 279 9.41 -9.57 -0.53
N HIS A 280 8.15 -9.12 -0.48
CA HIS A 280 6.96 -9.97 -0.51
C HIS A 280 5.89 -9.33 -1.40
N LEU A 281 5.17 -10.17 -2.15
CA LEU A 281 4.00 -9.78 -2.92
C LEU A 281 2.90 -10.79 -2.63
N PHE A 282 1.70 -10.35 -2.32
CA PHE A 282 0.57 -11.26 -2.13
C PHE A 282 -0.71 -10.76 -2.78
N ALA A 283 -1.59 -11.69 -3.14
CA ALA A 283 -2.95 -11.38 -3.55
C ALA A 283 -3.84 -11.29 -2.32
N GLU A 284 -4.63 -10.23 -2.24
CA GLU A 284 -5.63 -10.08 -1.21
C GLU A 284 -6.75 -11.09 -1.42
N ASN A 285 -7.10 -11.81 -0.36
CA ASN A 285 -8.24 -12.72 -0.26
C ASN A 285 -8.35 -13.79 -1.38
N VAL A 286 -8.09 -15.05 -1.01
CA VAL A 286 -8.22 -16.23 -1.87
C VAL A 286 -9.62 -16.44 -2.48
N ASP A 287 -10.63 -15.77 -1.93
CA ASP A 287 -12.05 -15.87 -2.31
C ASP A 287 -12.31 -15.75 -3.80
N VAL A 288 -11.56 -14.90 -4.49
CA VAL A 288 -11.74 -14.67 -5.92
C VAL A 288 -10.86 -15.57 -6.76
N LEU A 289 -9.79 -16.16 -6.20
CA LEU A 289 -8.90 -17.07 -6.91
C LEU A 289 -9.48 -18.47 -7.01
N LEU A 290 -10.17 -18.92 -5.96
CA LEU A 290 -10.72 -20.26 -5.85
C LEU A 290 -12.22 -20.25 -5.49
N HIS A 291 -12.92 -21.24 -6.00
CA HIS A 291 -14.29 -21.58 -5.63
C HIS A 291 -14.28 -22.99 -5.05
N HIS A 292 -14.69 -23.15 -3.79
CA HIS A 292 -14.74 -24.46 -3.16
C HIS A 292 -16.11 -25.11 -3.36
N GLN A 293 -16.14 -26.35 -3.84
CA GLN A 293 -17.37 -27.12 -4.06
C GLN A 293 -17.24 -28.50 -3.41
N VAL A 294 -18.32 -29.30 -3.42
CA VAL A 294 -18.31 -30.67 -2.90
C VAL A 294 -17.21 -31.55 -3.54
N GLY A 295 -16.78 -31.21 -4.76
CA GLY A 295 -15.68 -31.88 -5.47
C GLY A 295 -14.27 -31.33 -5.19
N GLY A 296 -14.12 -30.33 -4.29
CA GLY A 296 -12.87 -29.65 -3.99
C GLY A 296 -12.76 -28.25 -4.61
N PHE A 297 -11.55 -27.70 -4.60
CA PHE A 297 -11.27 -26.37 -5.13
C PHE A 297 -11.24 -26.34 -6.67
N GLN A 298 -11.90 -25.34 -7.25
CA GLN A 298 -11.83 -24.99 -8.66
C GLN A 298 -11.22 -23.59 -8.79
N LYS A 299 -10.29 -23.43 -9.74
CA LYS A 299 -9.76 -22.10 -10.08
C LYS A 299 -10.83 -21.30 -10.82
N THR A 300 -10.90 -20.02 -10.48
CA THR A 300 -11.60 -19.02 -11.29
C THR A 300 -10.65 -18.46 -12.34
N ALA A 301 -11.12 -17.51 -13.16
CA ALA A 301 -10.24 -16.74 -14.05
C ALA A 301 -9.10 -16.01 -13.31
N TYR A 302 -9.32 -15.56 -12.07
CA TYR A 302 -8.26 -14.94 -11.26
C TYR A 302 -7.26 -15.96 -10.74
N GLY A 303 -7.72 -17.17 -10.39
CA GLY A 303 -6.84 -18.28 -10.04
C GLY A 303 -5.93 -18.69 -11.21
N ASP A 304 -6.45 -18.68 -12.43
CA ASP A 304 -5.66 -18.90 -13.64
C ASP A 304 -4.63 -17.78 -13.87
N VAL A 305 -5.02 -16.52 -13.67
CA VAL A 305 -4.09 -15.36 -13.75
C VAL A 305 -2.97 -15.47 -12.72
N TRP A 306 -3.30 -15.78 -11.47
CA TRP A 306 -2.30 -15.96 -10.40
C TRP A 306 -1.35 -17.12 -10.75
N GLU A 307 -1.89 -18.27 -11.15
CA GLU A 307 -1.07 -19.42 -11.51
C GLU A 307 -0.13 -19.11 -12.68
N GLN A 308 -0.62 -18.44 -13.72
CA GLN A 308 0.20 -18.00 -14.85
C GLN A 308 1.30 -17.02 -14.40
N PHE A 309 0.98 -16.10 -13.50
CA PHE A 309 1.96 -15.17 -12.95
C PHE A 309 3.08 -15.92 -12.20
N VAL A 310 2.72 -16.83 -11.30
CA VAL A 310 3.69 -17.59 -10.47
C VAL A 310 4.49 -18.60 -11.28
N LYS A 311 3.84 -19.37 -12.17
CA LYS A 311 4.46 -20.50 -12.87
C LYS A 311 5.12 -20.12 -14.19
N ASP A 312 4.67 -19.04 -14.84
CA ASP A 312 5.21 -18.60 -16.13
C ASP A 312 5.91 -17.25 -16.04
N PHE A 313 5.27 -16.20 -15.51
CA PHE A 313 5.86 -14.85 -15.54
C PHE A 313 7.10 -14.75 -14.65
N VAL A 314 7.00 -15.10 -13.37
CA VAL A 314 8.09 -14.94 -12.39
C VAL A 314 9.36 -15.73 -12.78
N PRO A 315 9.29 -17.01 -13.21
CA PRO A 315 10.48 -17.74 -13.62
C PRO A 315 11.14 -17.20 -14.90
N ASN A 316 10.35 -16.62 -15.82
CA ASN A 316 10.86 -16.05 -17.07
C ASN A 316 11.37 -14.60 -16.92
N HIS A 317 11.13 -13.95 -15.77
CA HIS A 317 11.54 -12.57 -15.51
C HIS A 317 12.26 -12.45 -14.15
N PRO A 318 13.35 -13.19 -13.90
CA PRO A 318 14.04 -13.14 -12.62
C PRO A 318 14.58 -11.72 -12.35
N LEU A 319 14.26 -11.16 -11.18
CA LEU A 319 14.77 -9.84 -10.79
C LEU A 319 16.24 -9.90 -10.38
N SER A 320 17.06 -9.04 -11.00
CA SER A 320 18.44 -8.78 -10.58
C SER A 320 18.56 -7.58 -9.63
N TRP A 321 17.44 -6.97 -9.25
CA TRP A 321 17.37 -5.78 -8.40
C TRP A 321 16.36 -5.94 -7.26
N ARG A 322 16.36 -4.98 -6.33
CA ARG A 322 15.39 -4.84 -5.25
C ARG A 322 14.98 -3.39 -5.04
N HIS A 323 13.85 -3.19 -4.36
CA HIS A 323 13.31 -1.87 -4.02
C HIS A 323 14.32 -0.92 -3.33
N HIS A 324 15.19 -1.42 -2.44
CA HIS A 324 16.16 -0.56 -1.74
C HIS A 324 17.22 0.04 -2.68
N GLU A 325 17.39 -0.52 -3.87
CA GLU A 325 18.28 -0.04 -4.93
C GLU A 325 17.66 1.08 -5.77
N ALA A 326 16.44 1.52 -5.44
CA ALA A 326 15.77 2.62 -6.12
C ALA A 326 16.71 3.83 -6.26
N SER A 327 16.90 4.30 -7.49
CA SER A 327 17.89 5.33 -7.82
C SER A 327 17.17 6.48 -8.54
N PRO A 328 16.66 7.48 -7.80
CA PRO A 328 15.78 8.49 -8.37
C PRO A 328 16.51 9.49 -9.26
N ASP A 329 15.89 9.84 -10.39
CA ASP A 329 16.27 11.02 -11.17
C ASP A 329 15.50 12.26 -10.69
N ILE A 330 14.30 12.05 -10.13
CA ILE A 330 13.46 13.07 -9.49
C ILE A 330 13.22 12.69 -8.03
N VAL A 331 13.42 13.64 -7.13
CA VAL A 331 13.06 13.51 -5.72
C VAL A 331 11.96 14.49 -5.35
N LEU A 332 10.90 13.99 -4.72
CA LEU A 332 9.91 14.82 -4.03
C LEU A 332 10.16 14.72 -2.52
N ILE A 333 10.30 15.86 -1.85
CA ILE A 333 10.41 15.94 -0.39
C ILE A 333 9.18 16.66 0.14
N HIS A 334 8.46 16.04 1.06
CA HIS A 334 7.41 16.73 1.81
C HIS A 334 7.27 16.15 3.21
N SER A 335 6.80 16.97 4.15
CA SER A 335 6.33 16.44 5.43
C SER A 335 5.18 15.47 5.21
N ASP A 336 5.18 14.32 5.88
CA ASP A 336 4.17 13.26 5.70
C ASP A 336 2.82 13.62 6.37
N ASP A 337 2.35 14.84 6.14
CA ASP A 337 1.28 15.56 6.84
C ASP A 337 0.16 16.04 5.94
N SER A 338 0.12 15.53 4.72
CA SER A 338 -1.00 15.69 3.81
C SER A 338 -2.13 14.73 4.18
N ASN A 339 -3.33 14.97 3.62
CA ASN A 339 -4.37 13.96 3.53
C ASN A 339 -4.37 13.33 2.13
N TYR A 340 -5.39 12.55 1.81
CA TYR A 340 -5.57 11.98 0.48
C TYR A 340 -6.51 12.82 -0.43
N GLY A 341 -6.82 14.06 -0.04
CA GLY A 341 -7.69 14.98 -0.80
C GLY A 341 -9.18 14.92 -0.39
N GLN A 342 -9.53 14.15 0.64
CA GLN A 342 -10.86 14.16 1.27
C GLN A 342 -10.72 14.18 2.80
N ASN A 343 -11.83 14.52 3.49
CA ASN A 343 -12.00 14.45 4.94
C ASN A 343 -10.87 15.12 5.71
N ALA A 344 -10.91 16.45 5.85
CA ALA A 344 -9.99 17.33 6.59
C ALA A 344 -9.59 16.83 8.01
N ARG A 345 -8.80 15.77 8.07
CA ARG A 345 -8.51 14.98 9.28
C ARG A 345 -7.08 14.48 9.24
N LEU A 346 -6.13 15.42 9.25
CA LEU A 346 -4.70 15.12 9.24
C LEU A 346 -4.35 14.25 10.47
N TYR A 347 -3.79 13.06 10.24
CA TYR A 347 -3.53 12.08 11.29
C TYR A 347 -4.74 11.75 12.18
N GLY A 348 -5.96 11.78 11.63
CA GLY A 348 -7.20 11.50 12.38
C GLY A 348 -7.68 12.62 13.31
N ASN A 349 -7.01 13.77 13.30
CA ASN A 349 -7.38 14.94 14.10
C ASN A 349 -8.52 15.70 13.41
N ARG A 350 -9.68 15.76 14.05
CA ARG A 350 -10.91 16.35 13.49
C ARG A 350 -10.93 17.89 13.53
N GLU A 351 -9.99 18.49 14.23
CA GLU A 351 -9.89 19.94 14.41
C GLU A 351 -8.84 20.57 13.47
N LEU A 352 -8.05 19.75 12.76
CA LEU A 352 -7.02 20.21 11.83
C LEU A 352 -7.53 20.23 10.39
N GLU A 353 -7.76 21.45 9.90
CA GLU A 353 -8.03 21.70 8.48
C GLU A 353 -6.71 21.69 7.67
N PRO A 354 -6.66 21.00 6.51
CA PRO A 354 -5.51 21.02 5.61
C PRO A 354 -5.22 22.43 5.10
N ALA A 355 -4.09 22.98 5.55
CA ALA A 355 -3.56 24.22 5.01
C ALA A 355 -3.19 24.08 3.51
N GLU A 356 -3.01 25.20 2.83
CA GLU A 356 -2.48 25.19 1.46
C GLU A 356 -1.11 24.50 1.38
N SER A 357 -0.27 24.71 2.40
CA SER A 357 1.05 24.10 2.49
C SER A 357 1.00 22.56 2.48
N THR A 358 0.08 21.93 3.22
CA THR A 358 -0.04 20.46 3.25
C THR A 358 -0.66 19.90 1.96
N ARG A 359 -1.50 20.69 1.27
CA ARG A 359 -2.12 20.30 -0.02
C ARG A 359 -1.21 20.52 -1.23
N SER A 360 -0.15 21.31 -1.09
CA SER A 360 0.80 21.60 -2.18
C SER A 360 1.42 20.35 -2.83
N VAL A 361 1.49 19.23 -2.10
CA VAL A 361 1.95 17.94 -2.62
C VAL A 361 1.11 17.43 -3.81
N PHE A 362 -0.19 17.73 -3.86
CA PHE A 362 -1.05 17.32 -4.98
C PHE A 362 -0.71 18.06 -6.27
N ALA A 363 -0.37 19.36 -6.16
CA ALA A 363 0.09 20.14 -7.30
C ALA A 363 1.41 19.60 -7.85
N VAL A 364 2.31 19.14 -6.99
CA VAL A 364 3.56 18.49 -7.43
C VAL A 364 3.28 17.18 -8.16
N TRP A 365 2.41 16.31 -7.62
CA TRP A 365 2.07 15.07 -8.32
C TRP A 365 1.35 15.31 -9.65
N HIS A 366 0.50 16.34 -9.73
CA HIS A 366 -0.10 16.78 -10.98
C HIS A 366 0.97 17.22 -12.01
N LEU A 367 1.98 17.98 -11.58
CA LEU A 367 3.10 18.36 -12.43
C LEU A 367 3.91 17.12 -12.90
N LEU A 368 4.28 16.24 -11.96
CA LEU A 368 5.12 15.07 -12.22
C LEU A 368 4.46 14.04 -13.14
N SER A 369 3.13 14.01 -13.16
CA SER A 369 2.31 13.07 -13.94
C SER A 369 1.80 13.64 -15.26
N HIS A 370 2.34 14.77 -15.73
CA HIS A 370 1.84 15.50 -16.90
C HIS A 370 0.34 15.83 -16.82
N GLY A 371 -0.19 15.93 -15.60
CA GLY A 371 -1.57 16.23 -15.30
C GLY A 371 -2.52 15.04 -15.24
N SER A 372 -2.05 13.79 -15.36
CA SER A 372 -2.92 12.61 -15.23
C SER A 372 -3.46 12.45 -13.81
N ILE A 373 -2.64 12.75 -12.80
CA ILE A 373 -3.05 12.77 -11.40
C ILE A 373 -3.69 14.13 -11.10
N PRO A 374 -4.91 14.20 -10.53
CA PRO A 374 -5.55 15.48 -10.22
C PRO A 374 -4.79 16.33 -9.19
N ALA A 375 -4.79 17.65 -9.38
CA ALA A 375 -4.10 18.60 -8.50
C ALA A 375 -4.74 18.80 -7.11
N HIS A 376 -5.80 18.07 -6.78
CA HIS A 376 -6.58 18.25 -5.55
C HIS A 376 -6.69 16.99 -4.69
N GLY A 377 -5.94 15.93 -4.98
CA GLY A 377 -5.91 14.74 -4.15
C GLY A 377 -5.02 13.62 -4.68
N SER A 378 -4.99 12.50 -3.97
CA SER A 378 -4.07 11.39 -4.25
C SER A 378 -4.76 10.02 -4.34
N CYS A 379 -6.09 10.00 -4.33
CA CYS A 379 -6.90 8.79 -4.49
C CYS A 379 -8.25 9.10 -5.14
N MET A 380 -8.96 8.06 -5.59
CA MET A 380 -10.26 8.15 -6.28
C MET A 380 -11.44 8.45 -5.34
N HIS A 381 -11.23 8.65 -4.04
CA HIS A 381 -12.27 9.15 -3.13
C HIS A 381 -12.50 10.67 -3.22
N ILE A 382 -11.67 11.36 -3.98
CA ILE A 382 -11.78 12.81 -4.20
C ILE A 382 -12.96 13.12 -5.15
N PRO A 383 -13.46 14.38 -5.17
CA PRO A 383 -14.48 14.78 -6.13
C PRO A 383 -14.03 14.52 -7.57
N GLY A 384 -14.92 13.96 -8.39
CA GLY A 384 -14.68 13.63 -9.80
C GLY A 384 -14.87 12.15 -10.16
N TYR A 385 -14.97 11.28 -9.16
CA TYR A 385 -15.11 9.83 -9.34
C TYR A 385 -16.47 9.34 -8.82
N ALA A 386 -17.14 8.44 -9.57
CA ALA A 386 -18.40 7.80 -9.18
C ALA A 386 -18.29 6.27 -9.23
N PHE A 387 -18.26 5.60 -8.07
CA PHE A 387 -17.94 4.15 -7.99
C PHE A 387 -19.07 3.25 -8.54
N PRO A 388 -18.85 2.53 -9.66
CA PRO A 388 -19.84 1.63 -10.26
C PRO A 388 -20.38 0.55 -9.32
N ARG A 389 -19.56 0.07 -8.37
CA ARG A 389 -20.00 -0.91 -7.36
C ARG A 389 -21.27 -0.48 -6.63
N HIS A 390 -21.48 0.83 -6.42
CA HIS A 390 -22.69 1.30 -5.75
C HIS A 390 -23.97 1.00 -6.53
N GLU A 391 -23.91 1.02 -7.87
CA GLU A 391 -25.05 0.65 -8.71
C GLU A 391 -25.30 -0.86 -8.64
N LEU A 392 -24.24 -1.67 -8.70
CA LEU A 392 -24.36 -3.13 -8.56
C LEU A 392 -24.99 -3.51 -7.21
N LYS A 393 -24.56 -2.85 -6.11
CA LYS A 393 -25.15 -3.03 -4.76
C LYS A 393 -26.65 -2.73 -4.71
N GLN A 394 -27.14 -1.79 -5.52
CA GLN A 394 -28.56 -1.45 -5.56
C GLN A 394 -29.39 -2.45 -6.38
N ARG A 395 -28.78 -3.10 -7.38
CA ARG A 395 -29.47 -4.01 -8.32
C ARG A 395 -29.44 -5.47 -7.89
N VAL A 396 -28.38 -5.91 -7.22
CA VAL A 396 -28.14 -7.32 -6.86
C VAL A 396 -28.26 -7.49 -5.35
N THR A 397 -29.16 -8.36 -4.91
CA THR A 397 -29.34 -8.64 -3.48
C THR A 397 -28.24 -9.58 -2.96
N PRO A 398 -27.89 -9.53 -1.66
CA PRO A 398 -26.82 -10.35 -1.09
C PRO A 398 -26.93 -11.85 -1.37
N GLU A 399 -28.14 -12.39 -1.47
CA GLU A 399 -28.41 -13.83 -1.66
C GLU A 399 -28.14 -14.31 -3.09
N GLN A 400 -27.95 -13.40 -4.04
CA GLN A 400 -27.63 -13.73 -5.43
C GLN A 400 -26.14 -13.99 -5.64
N TYR A 401 -25.30 -13.58 -4.68
CA TYR A 401 -23.88 -13.82 -4.73
C TYR A 401 -23.53 -15.26 -4.31
N PRO A 402 -22.46 -15.86 -4.87
CA PRO A 402 -21.54 -15.27 -5.85
C PRO A 402 -22.13 -15.24 -7.28
N LEU A 403 -21.84 -14.17 -8.02
CA LEU A 403 -22.18 -14.07 -9.45
C LEU A 403 -21.07 -14.75 -10.27
N LEU A 404 -21.34 -15.95 -10.79
CA LEU A 404 -20.32 -16.73 -11.49
C LEU A 404 -19.79 -16.08 -12.79
N SER A 405 -20.60 -15.23 -13.42
CA SER A 405 -20.26 -14.51 -14.66
C SER A 405 -20.42 -13.00 -14.52
N GLY A 406 -20.51 -12.51 -13.27
CA GLY A 406 -20.70 -11.08 -12.98
C GLY A 406 -22.09 -10.59 -13.38
N CYS A 407 -22.18 -9.31 -13.75
CA CYS A 407 -23.45 -8.68 -14.14
C CYS A 407 -23.36 -8.17 -15.57
N ALA A 408 -23.85 -8.95 -16.54
CA ALA A 408 -23.79 -8.60 -17.96
C ALA A 408 -24.58 -7.32 -18.34
N GLU A 409 -25.56 -6.93 -17.52
CA GLU A 409 -26.36 -5.71 -17.72
C GLU A 409 -25.62 -4.43 -17.35
N LEU A 410 -24.52 -4.54 -16.58
CA LEU A 410 -23.66 -3.44 -16.19
C LEU A 410 -22.29 -3.62 -16.84
N PRO A 411 -21.99 -2.89 -17.93
CA PRO A 411 -20.69 -2.99 -18.57
C PRO A 411 -19.60 -2.45 -17.63
N GLN A 412 -18.39 -2.99 -17.77
CA GLN A 412 -17.20 -2.45 -17.13
C GLN A 412 -17.03 -0.99 -17.50
N THR A 413 -16.67 -0.16 -16.51
CA THR A 413 -16.57 1.29 -16.71
C THR A 413 -15.14 1.78 -16.89
N SER A 414 -14.14 0.96 -16.54
CA SER A 414 -12.71 1.33 -16.59
C SER A 414 -12.42 2.57 -15.74
N MET A 415 -13.07 2.65 -14.58
CA MET A 415 -12.84 3.71 -13.60
C MET A 415 -11.39 3.74 -13.11
N HIS A 416 -10.84 2.53 -13.05
CA HIS A 416 -9.52 2.11 -12.65
C HIS A 416 -8.37 2.23 -13.62
N ASN A 417 -7.33 3.05 -13.43
CA ASN A 417 -6.12 2.88 -14.22
C ASN A 417 -4.92 2.50 -13.35
N LEU A 418 -3.99 1.78 -13.96
CA LEU A 418 -2.69 1.44 -13.37
C LEU A 418 -1.59 2.38 -13.86
N PHE A 419 -1.89 3.27 -14.81
CA PHE A 419 -0.92 4.07 -15.54
C PHE A 419 -1.05 5.57 -15.27
N ASP A 420 0.02 6.14 -14.72
CA ASP A 420 0.27 7.58 -14.64
C ASP A 420 1.71 7.86 -15.10
N PRO A 421 1.95 8.68 -16.15
CA PRO A 421 3.27 8.88 -16.70
C PRO A 421 4.15 9.70 -15.75
N VAL A 422 5.01 9.02 -14.99
CA VAL A 422 5.95 9.64 -14.05
C VAL A 422 7.38 9.20 -14.38
N ASN A 423 8.34 10.11 -14.38
CA ASN A 423 9.73 9.78 -14.67
C ASN A 423 10.57 9.58 -13.39
N ASN A 424 10.67 8.34 -12.93
CA ASN A 424 11.61 7.88 -11.90
C ASN A 424 11.64 8.77 -10.64
N ALA A 425 10.43 9.07 -10.14
CA ALA A 425 10.21 9.90 -8.96
C ALA A 425 10.10 9.07 -7.69
N VAL A 426 10.83 9.48 -6.64
CA VAL A 426 10.80 8.83 -5.32
C VAL A 426 10.54 9.89 -4.24
N VAL A 427 9.73 9.56 -3.24
CA VAL A 427 9.34 10.51 -2.19
C VAL A 427 10.11 10.30 -0.89
N PHE A 428 10.67 11.36 -0.35
CA PHE A 428 11.27 11.38 0.97
C PHE A 428 10.52 12.33 1.91
N ASP A 429 10.64 12.14 3.22
CA ASP A 429 10.06 13.06 4.19
C ASP A 429 11.02 14.19 4.59
N GLU A 430 10.56 15.08 5.47
CA GLU A 430 11.28 16.26 5.94
C GLU A 430 12.60 15.96 6.68
N HIS A 431 12.89 14.69 6.98
CA HIS A 431 14.06 14.24 7.71
C HIS A 431 15.14 13.60 6.84
N VAL A 432 14.95 13.55 5.52
CA VAL A 432 15.91 12.92 4.61
C VAL A 432 17.29 13.56 4.68
N ARG A 433 18.31 12.70 4.63
CA ARG A 433 19.72 13.08 4.68
C ARG A 433 20.35 12.99 3.31
N ASP A 434 21.47 13.68 3.16
CA ASP A 434 22.18 13.81 1.89
C ASP A 434 22.59 12.46 1.28
N GLU A 435 23.05 11.54 2.13
CA GLU A 435 23.45 10.18 1.73
C GLU A 435 22.29 9.31 1.23
N GLN A 436 21.04 9.71 1.51
CA GLN A 436 19.84 8.96 1.13
C GLN A 436 19.26 9.42 -0.22
N LEU A 437 19.52 10.67 -0.61
CA LEU A 437 18.95 11.29 -1.81
C LEU A 437 19.42 10.64 -3.12
N GLY A 438 20.59 10.01 -3.12
CA GLY A 438 21.23 9.57 -4.37
C GLY A 438 21.82 10.76 -5.12
N ASN A 439 21.62 10.83 -6.44
CA ASN A 439 22.08 11.93 -7.29
C ASN A 439 20.96 12.42 -8.24
N PRO A 440 19.83 12.94 -7.68
CA PRO A 440 18.71 13.39 -8.50
C PRO A 440 19.08 14.66 -9.26
N ASN A 441 18.53 14.79 -10.47
CA ASN A 441 18.70 16.00 -11.28
C ASN A 441 17.66 17.07 -10.93
N LEU A 442 16.47 16.64 -10.49
CA LEU A 442 15.37 17.49 -10.05
C LEU A 442 14.97 17.11 -8.63
N ILE A 443 14.87 18.11 -7.75
CA ILE A 443 14.35 17.97 -6.40
C ILE A 443 13.22 18.98 -6.20
N ILE A 444 12.05 18.51 -5.81
CA ILE A 444 10.89 19.35 -5.50
C ILE A 444 10.57 19.24 -4.01
N VAL A 445 10.38 20.36 -3.33
CA VAL A 445 10.22 20.44 -1.88
C VAL A 445 8.90 21.14 -1.54
N ALA A 446 7.92 20.36 -1.10
CA ALA A 446 6.55 20.77 -0.82
C ALA A 446 6.14 20.39 0.63
N GLY A 447 4.87 20.55 0.97
CA GLY A 447 4.38 20.26 2.33
C GLY A 447 4.57 21.44 3.29
N SER A 448 4.47 21.19 4.59
CA SER A 448 4.44 22.24 5.61
C SER A 448 5.71 22.37 6.46
N ARG A 449 6.59 21.35 6.47
CA ARG A 449 7.81 21.36 7.27
C ARG A 449 9.02 20.82 6.50
N LEU A 450 10.19 21.28 6.92
CA LEU A 450 11.49 20.84 6.40
C LEU A 450 12.53 20.94 7.52
N SER A 451 13.33 19.90 7.73
CA SER A 451 14.40 19.97 8.73
C SER A 451 15.58 20.83 8.25
N ALA A 452 16.32 21.43 9.18
CA ALA A 452 17.48 22.26 8.87
C ALA A 452 18.60 21.49 8.14
N TRP A 453 18.78 20.20 8.46
CA TRP A 453 19.79 19.37 7.79
C TRP A 453 19.38 18.97 6.38
N THR A 454 18.09 18.68 6.15
CA THR A 454 17.56 18.43 4.81
C THR A 454 17.72 19.69 3.95
N LEU A 455 17.38 20.87 4.49
CA LEU A 455 17.59 22.14 3.80
C LEU A 455 19.07 22.39 3.44
N ALA A 456 20.00 22.06 4.34
CA ALA A 456 21.43 22.16 4.08
C ALA A 456 21.88 21.19 2.97
N ALA A 457 21.36 19.97 2.95
CA ALA A 457 21.62 19.00 1.88
C ALA A 457 21.11 19.51 0.53
N LEU A 458 19.87 20.02 0.48
CA LEU A 458 19.26 20.56 -0.73
C LEU A 458 20.03 21.73 -1.32
N THR A 459 20.53 22.60 -0.46
CA THR A 459 21.39 23.71 -0.87
C THR A 459 22.64 23.20 -1.58
N ARG A 460 23.33 22.21 -0.98
CA ARG A 460 24.52 21.61 -1.60
C ARG A 460 24.20 21.01 -2.97
N ARG A 461 23.08 20.28 -3.08
CA ARG A 461 22.64 19.71 -4.37
C ARG A 461 22.39 20.78 -5.43
N ALA A 462 21.78 21.91 -5.07
CA ALA A 462 21.62 23.04 -5.98
C ALA A 462 22.97 23.66 -6.38
N GLU A 463 23.92 23.78 -5.45
CA GLU A 463 25.27 24.28 -5.72
C GLU A 463 26.07 23.33 -6.63
N GLU A 464 25.85 22.02 -6.52
CA GLU A 464 26.50 20.95 -7.27
C GLU A 464 25.91 20.70 -8.67
N GLY A 465 24.75 21.31 -9.01
CA GLY A 465 24.20 21.24 -10.36
C GLY A 465 22.74 20.80 -10.46
N ALA A 466 22.09 20.39 -9.37
CA ALA A 466 20.69 19.99 -9.39
C ALA A 466 19.74 21.19 -9.51
N VAL A 467 18.55 20.94 -10.04
CA VAL A 467 17.43 21.88 -9.97
C VAL A 467 16.63 21.59 -8.70
N VAL A 468 16.58 22.55 -7.79
CA VAL A 468 15.79 22.48 -6.56
C VAL A 468 14.64 23.49 -6.64
N ILE A 469 13.41 22.98 -6.66
CA ILE A 469 12.18 23.77 -6.63
C ILE A 469 11.61 23.66 -5.22
N ILE A 470 11.46 24.77 -4.51
CA ILE A 470 11.06 24.79 -3.11
C ILE A 470 9.93 25.78 -2.87
N ALA A 471 8.94 25.38 -2.08
CA ALA A 471 7.88 26.27 -1.64
C ALA A 471 8.44 27.46 -0.84
N ALA A 472 7.94 28.68 -1.09
CA ALA A 472 8.49 29.90 -0.50
C ALA A 472 8.40 29.93 1.03
N TRP A 473 7.39 29.26 1.61
CA TRP A 473 7.24 29.12 3.05
C TRP A 473 8.24 28.14 3.69
N LEU A 474 8.91 27.30 2.91
CA LEU A 474 9.98 26.40 3.37
C LEU A 474 11.39 26.96 3.12
N ALA A 475 11.51 27.99 2.28
CA ALA A 475 12.79 28.61 1.97
C ALA A 475 13.31 29.47 3.15
N PRO A 476 14.60 29.34 3.54
CA PRO A 476 15.17 30.13 4.62
C PRO A 476 15.28 31.61 4.23
N ALA A 477 15.35 32.49 5.22
CA ALA A 477 15.32 33.94 5.02
C ALA A 477 16.40 34.46 4.04
N ASP A 478 17.59 33.87 4.07
CA ASP A 478 18.74 34.20 3.20
C ASP A 478 18.65 33.57 1.79
N ARG A 479 17.64 32.73 1.54
CA ARG A 479 17.39 32.07 0.25
C ARG A 479 15.93 32.13 -0.21
N LYS A 480 15.21 33.20 0.15
CA LYS A 480 13.85 33.47 -0.36
C LYS A 480 13.79 33.87 -1.83
N GLN A 481 14.92 34.16 -2.46
CA GLN A 481 14.98 34.54 -3.87
C GLN A 481 15.56 33.40 -4.71
N SER A 482 14.91 33.16 -5.84
CA SER A 482 15.37 32.24 -6.87
C SER A 482 16.75 32.68 -7.39
N ARG A 483 17.63 31.72 -7.64
CA ARG A 483 18.99 31.97 -8.15
C ARG A 483 19.52 30.80 -8.96
N ARG A 484 20.46 31.08 -9.84
CA ARG A 484 21.28 30.08 -10.54
C ARG A 484 22.68 30.06 -9.94
N TYR A 485 23.23 28.87 -9.77
CA TYR A 485 24.58 28.66 -9.25
C TYR A 485 25.60 28.53 -10.39
N ALA A 486 26.87 28.81 -10.09
CA ALA A 486 27.96 28.68 -11.05
C ALA A 486 28.12 27.25 -11.59
N GLY A 487 27.75 26.23 -10.80
CA GLY A 487 27.73 24.83 -11.20
C GLY A 487 26.59 24.44 -12.15
N GLY A 488 25.75 25.40 -12.58
CA GLY A 488 24.61 25.16 -13.47
C GLY A 488 23.31 24.79 -12.76
N GLY A 489 23.35 24.49 -11.46
CA GLY A 489 22.17 24.19 -10.67
C GLY A 489 21.30 25.40 -10.38
N VAL A 490 20.06 25.14 -9.98
CA VAL A 490 19.01 26.15 -9.82
C VAL A 490 18.38 25.99 -8.45
N TRP A 491 18.18 27.11 -7.76
CA TRP A 491 17.29 27.21 -6.61
C TRP A 491 16.10 28.06 -7.03
N LEU A 492 14.96 27.43 -7.25
CA LEU A 492 13.72 28.07 -7.66
C LEU A 492 12.77 28.11 -6.46
N VAL A 493 12.46 29.30 -5.99
CA VAL A 493 11.47 29.53 -4.93
C VAL A 493 10.13 29.81 -5.59
N THR A 494 9.07 29.13 -5.14
CA THR A 494 7.73 29.29 -5.71
C THR A 494 6.64 29.31 -4.65
N ASP A 495 5.55 30.03 -4.90
CA ASP A 495 4.29 29.93 -4.16
C ASP A 495 3.28 29.00 -4.88
N ASP A 496 3.54 28.65 -6.15
CA ASP A 496 2.67 27.84 -6.99
C ASP A 496 3.49 26.84 -7.84
N PHE A 497 3.34 25.54 -7.54
CA PHE A 497 4.00 24.47 -8.26
C PHE A 497 3.49 24.26 -9.70
N LEU A 498 2.42 24.93 -10.10
CA LEU A 498 1.85 24.88 -11.44
C LEU A 498 2.14 26.12 -12.29
N SER A 499 2.92 27.07 -11.76
CA SER A 499 3.36 28.27 -12.47
C SER A 499 4.25 27.97 -13.67
N ASP A 500 4.30 28.90 -14.63
CA ASP A 500 5.10 28.76 -15.86
C ASP A 500 6.60 28.56 -15.56
N ASP A 501 7.15 29.29 -14.58
CA ASP A 501 8.55 29.17 -14.16
C ASP A 501 8.87 27.76 -13.63
N VAL A 502 7.94 27.17 -12.85
CA VAL A 502 8.10 25.80 -12.32
C VAL A 502 8.00 24.79 -13.45
N ARG A 503 7.04 24.95 -14.37
CA ARG A 503 6.89 24.08 -15.54
C ARG A 503 8.13 24.13 -16.44
N GLU A 504 8.67 25.32 -16.71
CA GLU A 504 9.88 25.50 -17.50
C GLU A 504 11.09 24.84 -16.83
N ALA A 505 11.27 25.04 -15.52
CA ALA A 505 12.38 24.45 -14.78
C ALA A 505 12.29 22.92 -14.67
N ALA A 506 11.08 22.35 -14.52
CA ALA A 506 10.88 20.92 -14.37
C ALA A 506 10.86 20.16 -15.72
N ALA A 507 10.38 20.79 -16.80
CA ALA A 507 10.13 20.16 -18.10
C ALA A 507 11.27 19.26 -18.63
N PRO A 508 12.56 19.63 -18.53
CA PRO A 508 13.66 18.77 -19.00
C PRO A 508 13.75 17.41 -18.30
N TYR A 509 13.13 17.26 -17.13
CA TYR A 509 13.27 16.09 -16.27
C TYR A 509 12.01 15.22 -16.21
N LEU A 510 10.83 15.72 -16.61
CA LEU A 510 9.55 15.02 -16.43
C LEU A 510 9.37 13.77 -17.29
N GLY A 511 10.29 13.50 -18.23
CA GLY A 511 10.14 12.40 -19.19
C GLY A 511 9.01 12.68 -20.19
N THR A 512 8.40 11.62 -20.73
CA THR A 512 7.33 11.70 -21.72
C THR A 512 5.97 11.39 -21.09
N GLY A 513 4.89 11.98 -21.64
CA GLY A 513 3.52 11.77 -21.15
C GLY A 513 2.91 10.40 -21.45
N ASP A 514 3.67 9.49 -22.05
CA ASP A 514 3.26 8.13 -22.43
C ASP A 514 4.09 7.03 -21.74
N CYS A 515 5.01 7.40 -20.83
CA CYS A 515 5.89 6.47 -20.15
C CYS A 515 5.93 6.72 -18.64
N TRP A 516 5.73 5.67 -17.85
CA TRP A 516 6.11 5.64 -16.45
C TRP A 516 7.41 4.87 -16.28
N ARG A 517 8.44 5.53 -15.77
CA ARG A 517 9.79 4.96 -15.63
C ARG A 517 10.18 4.82 -14.16
N GLN A 518 10.87 3.74 -13.82
CA GLN A 518 11.47 3.52 -12.51
C GLN A 518 12.85 2.86 -12.63
N ARG A 519 13.83 3.28 -11.83
CA ARG A 519 15.18 2.71 -11.83
C ARG A 519 15.55 2.05 -10.51
N PHE A 520 16.30 0.97 -10.60
CA PHE A 520 16.87 0.22 -9.48
C PHE A 520 18.31 -0.17 -9.80
N GLY A 521 19.29 0.55 -9.23
CA GLY A 521 20.69 0.40 -9.63
C GLY A 521 20.88 0.59 -11.14
N GLU A 522 21.37 -0.45 -11.82
CA GLU A 522 21.56 -0.48 -13.27
C GLU A 522 20.29 -0.88 -14.05
N ALA A 523 19.28 -1.43 -13.37
CA ALA A 523 18.03 -1.82 -13.99
C ALA A 523 17.10 -0.62 -14.18
N GLU A 524 16.40 -0.61 -15.30
CA GLU A 524 15.37 0.38 -15.61
C GLU A 524 14.13 -0.33 -16.15
N ILE A 525 12.99 0.04 -15.58
CA ILE A 525 11.67 -0.45 -15.99
C ILE A 525 10.90 0.73 -16.58
N ARG A 526 10.25 0.48 -17.70
CA ARG A 526 9.33 1.42 -18.35
C ARG A 526 7.99 0.74 -18.52
N PHE A 527 6.97 1.32 -17.92
CA PHE A 527 5.58 0.95 -18.11
C PHE A 527 4.96 1.86 -19.17
N TYR A 528 4.14 1.25 -20.02
CA TYR A 528 3.34 1.89 -21.05
C TYR A 528 1.90 1.38 -20.89
N GLN A 529 0.93 2.17 -21.36
CA GLN A 529 -0.45 1.71 -21.46
C GLN A 529 -0.54 0.47 -22.37
N GLY A 530 -1.12 -0.62 -21.86
CA GLY A 530 -1.43 -1.83 -22.63
C GLY A 530 -2.76 -1.73 -23.38
N ASP A 531 -3.65 -0.84 -22.95
CA ASP A 531 -4.93 -0.52 -23.55
C ASP A 531 -5.23 0.99 -23.45
N PRO A 532 -6.23 1.52 -24.17
CA PRO A 532 -6.54 2.95 -24.16
C PRO A 532 -6.99 3.53 -22.80
N THR A 533 -7.41 2.70 -21.84
CA THR A 533 -7.88 3.15 -20.52
C THR A 533 -6.76 3.09 -19.47
N GLY A 534 -5.64 2.42 -19.77
CA GLY A 534 -4.54 2.20 -18.85
C GLY A 534 -4.84 1.16 -17.77
N CYS A 535 -5.84 0.30 -17.98
CA CYS A 535 -6.16 -0.80 -17.06
C CYS A 535 -5.11 -1.91 -17.15
N THR A 536 -4.54 -2.12 -18.32
CA THR A 536 -3.42 -3.03 -18.55
C THR A 536 -2.14 -2.26 -18.84
N LEU A 537 -1.00 -2.91 -18.57
CA LEU A 537 0.33 -2.33 -18.74
C LEU A 537 1.21 -3.23 -19.62
N HIS A 538 2.00 -2.60 -20.49
CA HIS A 538 3.17 -3.21 -21.12
C HIS A 538 4.42 -2.73 -20.39
N ALA A 539 5.33 -3.64 -20.02
CA ALA A 539 6.56 -3.31 -19.31
C ALA A 539 7.80 -3.69 -20.13
N GLU A 540 8.72 -2.76 -20.28
CA GLU A 540 10.05 -3.00 -20.82
C GLU A 540 11.09 -2.94 -19.69
N VAL A 541 12.00 -3.91 -19.67
CA VAL A 541 13.10 -3.96 -18.71
C VAL A 541 14.42 -3.87 -19.46
N SER A 542 15.27 -2.93 -19.07
CA SER A 542 16.64 -2.77 -19.59
C SER A 542 17.66 -2.81 -18.45
N GLY A 543 18.93 -3.08 -18.77
CA GLY A 543 20.00 -3.17 -17.78
C GLY A 543 20.15 -4.53 -17.07
N MET A 544 19.45 -5.58 -17.53
CA MET A 544 19.70 -6.95 -17.07
C MET A 544 21.02 -7.45 -17.64
N LEU A 545 22.04 -7.65 -16.79
CA LEU A 545 23.20 -8.47 -17.15
C LEU A 545 22.69 -9.88 -17.49
N LYS A 546 22.87 -10.30 -18.75
CA LYS A 546 22.53 -11.64 -19.24
C LYS A 546 23.34 -12.73 -18.56
#